data_AF-A0A966NDZ6-F1
#
_entry.id   AF-A0A966NDZ6-F1
#
_cell.length_a   1.000
_cell.length_b   1.000
_cell.length_c   1.000
_cell.angle_alpha   90.00
_cell.angle_beta   90.00
_cell.angle_gamma   90.00
#
_symmetry.space_group_name_H-M   'P 1'
#
loop_
_entity.id
_entity.type
_entity.pdbx_description
1 polymer ?
#
loop_
_entity_poly.entity_id
_entity_poly.type
_entity_poly.pdbx_seq_one_letter_code
_entity_poly.pdbx_strand_id
1 'polypeptide(L)'
;MKYLITTLAIISFNVYSDDHKGLPKPSDCKGSPANYYVAKLIEGGTIEGWLNATKMHEAYYKDRGFDVEVVPSIQYLPSEENNGPSEEVFRLSTHVVHKSLPEQERWWDWNQNTRTESDVEARDAFVAEYDKNNEVTARRYLCILSN
;
A
#
# COMPACT_ATOMS: atom_id res chain seq x y z
N MET A 1 2.39 50.16 -45.13
CA MET A 1 1.54 49.41 -44.18
C MET A 1 2.45 48.68 -43.21
N LYS A 2 2.36 49.05 -41.93
CA LYS A 2 3.05 48.41 -40.80
C LYS A 2 2.49 46.99 -40.62
N TYR A 3 3.34 45.97 -40.68
CA TYR A 3 3.02 44.68 -40.09
C TYR A 3 3.82 44.56 -38.79
N LEU A 4 3.15 44.86 -37.69
CA LEU A 4 3.65 44.60 -36.34
C LEU A 4 3.26 43.15 -36.02
N ILE A 5 4.19 42.21 -36.15
CA ILE A 5 3.98 40.83 -35.68
C ILE A 5 4.32 40.83 -34.20
N THR A 6 3.30 40.91 -33.34
CA THR A 6 3.40 40.66 -31.91
C THR A 6 3.40 39.15 -31.69
N THR A 7 4.58 38.56 -31.53
CA THR A 7 4.75 37.19 -31.04
C THR A 7 4.62 37.19 -29.51
N LEU A 8 3.48 36.74 -28.99
CA LEU A 8 3.35 36.37 -27.58
C LEU A 8 4.14 35.07 -27.34
N ALA A 9 5.31 35.17 -26.73
CA ALA A 9 6.01 34.03 -26.17
C ALA A 9 5.30 33.63 -24.85
N ILE A 10 4.45 32.62 -24.90
CA ILE A 10 3.96 31.96 -23.67
C ILE A 10 5.12 31.11 -23.17
N ILE A 11 5.97 31.69 -22.32
CA ILE A 11 6.95 30.93 -21.54
C ILE A 11 6.15 30.21 -20.45
N SER A 12 5.71 28.99 -20.75
CA SER A 12 5.24 28.07 -19.72
C SER A 12 6.45 27.67 -18.87
N PHE A 13 6.73 28.45 -17.83
CA PHE A 13 7.65 28.05 -16.77
C PHE A 13 7.09 26.80 -16.11
N ASN A 14 7.59 25.62 -16.49
CA ASN A 14 7.51 24.44 -15.65
C ASN A 14 8.44 24.71 -14.46
N VAL A 15 7.94 25.42 -13.45
CA VAL A 15 8.50 25.37 -12.10
C VAL A 15 8.28 23.94 -11.63
N TYR A 16 9.27 23.08 -11.90
CA TYR A 16 9.44 21.85 -11.13
C TYR A 16 9.82 22.30 -9.71
N SER A 17 8.79 22.54 -8.90
CA SER A 17 8.95 22.66 -7.47
C SER A 17 9.40 21.30 -6.97
N ASP A 18 10.68 21.17 -6.65
CA ASP A 18 11.26 19.97 -6.06
C ASP A 18 10.94 19.96 -4.55
N ASP A 19 9.65 19.98 -4.23
CA ASP A 19 9.07 20.12 -2.88
C ASP A 19 9.40 18.94 -1.95
N HIS A 20 10.15 17.96 -2.46
CA HIS A 20 10.51 16.74 -1.76
C HIS A 20 11.97 16.72 -1.30
N LYS A 21 12.77 17.74 -1.62
CA LYS A 21 14.14 17.87 -1.10
C LYS A 21 14.13 18.06 0.42
N GLY A 22 14.83 17.18 1.13
CA GLY A 22 15.01 17.25 2.58
C GLY A 22 13.90 16.60 3.41
N LEU A 23 12.92 15.93 2.77
CA LEU A 23 11.94 15.13 3.49
C LEU A 23 12.59 13.84 4.05
N PRO A 24 12.09 13.32 5.20
CA PRO A 24 12.58 12.07 5.76
C PRO A 24 12.47 10.89 4.78
N LYS A 25 13.50 10.05 4.76
CA LYS A 25 13.54 8.84 3.94
C LYS A 25 12.91 7.66 4.68
N PRO A 26 12.53 6.58 3.97
CA PRO A 26 12.13 5.32 4.62
C PRO A 26 13.15 4.78 5.63
N SER A 27 14.46 4.95 5.35
CA SER A 27 15.55 4.59 6.27
C SER A 27 15.55 5.40 7.57
N ASP A 28 14.88 6.55 7.58
CA ASP A 28 14.79 7.44 8.75
C ASP A 28 13.52 7.12 9.58
N CYS A 29 12.81 6.03 9.26
CA CYS A 29 11.60 5.63 9.97
C CYS A 29 11.93 5.29 11.44
N LYS A 30 11.40 6.11 12.36
CA LYS A 30 11.53 5.91 13.81
C LYS A 30 10.43 5.03 14.41
N GLY A 31 9.50 4.54 13.58
CA GLY A 31 8.38 3.71 13.98
C GLY A 31 8.40 2.34 13.30
N SER A 32 7.22 1.78 13.05
CA SER A 32 7.04 0.49 12.37
C SER A 32 6.92 0.71 10.86
N PRO A 33 7.86 0.25 10.03
CA PRO A 33 7.72 0.36 8.59
C PRO A 33 6.63 -0.60 8.09
N ALA A 34 5.84 -0.15 7.12
CA ALA A 34 4.73 -0.94 6.60
C ALA A 34 4.54 -0.81 5.10
N ASN A 35 4.15 -1.90 4.45
CA ASN A 35 3.59 -1.84 3.10
C ASN A 35 2.09 -1.59 3.20
N TYR A 36 1.58 -0.66 2.40
CA TYR A 36 0.17 -0.31 2.37
C TYR A 36 -0.40 -0.56 0.98
N TYR A 37 -1.37 -1.47 0.90
CA TYR A 37 -2.06 -1.83 -0.31
C TYR A 37 -3.48 -1.27 -0.24
N VAL A 38 -3.87 -0.50 -1.24
CA VAL A 38 -5.25 -0.05 -1.43
C VAL A 38 -5.85 -0.88 -2.55
N ALA A 39 -7.04 -1.39 -2.31
CA ALA A 39 -7.75 -2.23 -3.26
C ALA A 39 -9.23 -1.84 -3.36
N LYS A 40 -9.86 -2.26 -4.46
CA LYS A 40 -11.31 -2.27 -4.62
C LYS A 40 -11.78 -3.71 -4.69
N LEU A 41 -12.96 -4.00 -4.16
CA LEU A 41 -13.61 -5.29 -4.39
C LEU A 41 -13.91 -5.43 -5.89
N ILE A 42 -13.67 -6.60 -6.46
CA ILE A 42 -14.05 -6.88 -7.85
C ILE A 42 -15.48 -7.42 -7.92
N GLU A 43 -16.06 -7.44 -9.11
CA GLU A 43 -17.34 -8.13 -9.34
C GLU A 43 -17.22 -9.62 -8.97
N GLY A 44 -18.13 -10.10 -8.13
CA GLY A 44 -18.12 -11.47 -7.59
C GLY A 44 -17.13 -11.69 -6.43
N GLY A 45 -16.29 -10.71 -6.09
CA GLY A 45 -15.42 -10.77 -4.93
C GLY A 45 -16.19 -10.60 -3.61
N THR A 46 -15.63 -11.08 -2.51
CA THR A 46 -16.26 -11.01 -1.19
C THR A 46 -15.31 -10.48 -0.11
N ILE A 47 -15.88 -9.83 0.91
CA ILE A 47 -15.14 -9.40 2.09
C ILE A 47 -14.54 -10.60 2.84
N GLU A 48 -15.26 -11.71 2.91
CA GLU A 48 -14.79 -12.92 3.58
C GLU A 48 -13.57 -13.52 2.86
N GLY A 49 -13.61 -13.64 1.53
CA GLY A 49 -12.47 -14.13 0.75
C GLY A 49 -11.26 -13.20 0.83
N TRP A 50 -11.48 -11.88 0.80
CA TRP A 50 -10.40 -10.91 1.03
C TRP A 50 -9.80 -11.03 2.45
N LEU A 51 -10.63 -11.16 3.50
CA LEU A 51 -10.16 -11.38 4.87
C LEU A 51 -9.45 -12.74 5.04
N ASN A 52 -9.84 -13.75 4.27
CA ASN A 52 -9.12 -15.01 4.23
C ASN A 52 -7.71 -14.82 3.62
N ALA A 53 -7.60 -14.09 2.51
CA ALA A 53 -6.31 -13.74 1.93
C ALA A 53 -5.40 -12.99 2.92
N THR A 54 -5.95 -12.08 3.74
CA THR A 54 -5.16 -11.35 4.74
C THR A 54 -4.63 -12.26 5.85
N LYS A 55 -5.41 -13.26 6.27
CA LYS A 55 -4.97 -14.28 7.25
C LYS A 55 -3.86 -15.14 6.68
N MET A 56 -4.00 -15.59 5.43
CA MET A 56 -2.95 -16.37 4.74
C MET A 56 -1.67 -15.56 4.57
N HIS A 57 -1.79 -14.27 4.24
CA HIS A 57 -0.67 -13.35 4.13
C HIS A 57 0.04 -13.14 5.48
N GLU A 58 -0.69 -13.04 6.59
CA GLU A 58 -0.08 -12.95 7.92
C GLU A 58 0.64 -14.25 8.30
N ALA A 59 -0.03 -15.39 8.11
CA ALA A 59 0.53 -16.72 8.37
C ALA A 59 1.83 -16.93 7.58
N TYR A 60 1.86 -16.49 6.32
CA TYR A 60 3.07 -16.54 5.50
C TYR A 60 4.29 -15.91 6.20
N TYR A 61 4.16 -14.76 6.85
CA TYR A 61 5.25 -14.16 7.60
C TYR A 61 5.54 -14.91 8.91
N LYS A 62 4.50 -15.20 9.70
CA LYS A 62 4.63 -15.80 11.03
C LYS A 62 5.24 -17.20 10.99
N ASP A 63 4.85 -18.03 10.02
CA ASP A 63 5.37 -19.39 9.83
C ASP A 63 6.87 -19.40 9.49
N ARG A 64 7.40 -18.27 8.99
CA ARG A 64 8.82 -18.06 8.69
C ARG A 64 9.56 -17.34 9.82
N GLY A 65 8.89 -17.16 10.96
CA GLY A 65 9.43 -16.55 12.16
C GLY A 65 9.59 -15.04 12.07
N PHE A 66 8.84 -14.34 11.21
CA PHE A 66 8.82 -12.89 11.14
C PHE A 66 7.77 -12.28 12.07
N ASP A 67 8.13 -11.18 12.73
CA ASP A 67 7.26 -10.37 13.59
C ASP A 67 6.59 -9.29 12.72
N VAL A 68 5.57 -9.74 11.98
CA VAL A 68 4.79 -8.96 11.05
C VAL A 68 3.30 -9.12 11.37
N GLU A 69 2.61 -7.99 11.40
CA GLU A 69 1.16 -7.93 11.53
C GLU A 69 0.55 -7.54 10.18
N VAL A 70 -0.50 -8.25 9.75
CA VAL A 70 -1.26 -7.88 8.56
C VAL A 70 -2.61 -7.33 8.99
N VAL A 71 -2.78 -6.01 8.85
CA VAL A 71 -3.96 -5.29 9.32
C VAL A 71 -4.87 -4.95 8.13
N PRO A 72 -5.98 -5.69 7.93
CA PRO A 72 -7.00 -5.32 6.97
C PRO A 72 -7.88 -4.17 7.48
N SER A 73 -8.38 -3.34 6.58
CA SER A 73 -9.32 -2.27 6.90
C SER A 73 -10.29 -2.02 5.75
N ILE A 74 -11.57 -1.78 6.08
CA ILE A 74 -12.59 -1.35 5.12
C ILE A 74 -12.80 0.15 5.31
N GLN A 75 -12.77 0.88 4.21
CA GLN A 75 -13.03 2.31 4.17
C GLN A 75 -14.42 2.55 3.57
N TYR A 76 -15.20 3.37 4.26
CA TYR A 76 -16.49 3.90 3.81
C TYR A 76 -16.34 5.42 3.66
N LEU A 77 -17.08 6.03 2.74
CA LEU A 77 -17.13 7.48 2.66
C LEU A 77 -18.02 8.03 3.79
N PRO A 78 -17.83 9.28 4.23
CA PRO A 78 -18.83 9.95 5.05
C PRO A 78 -20.15 10.07 4.27
N SER A 79 -21.27 9.85 4.96
CA SER A 79 -22.61 10.11 4.47
C SER A 79 -22.91 11.60 4.53
N GLU A 80 -23.39 12.15 3.42
CA GLU A 80 -23.82 13.54 3.29
C GLU A 80 -25.08 13.86 4.13
N GLU A 81 -25.82 12.84 4.57
CA GLU A 81 -27.10 13.02 5.29
C GLU A 81 -26.95 13.11 6.81
N ASN A 82 -26.02 12.34 7.39
CA ASN A 82 -25.96 12.14 8.84
C ASN A 82 -24.55 12.19 9.45
N ASN A 83 -23.51 12.51 8.68
CA ASN A 83 -22.11 12.47 9.08
C ASN A 83 -21.62 11.08 9.58
N GLY A 84 -22.41 10.02 9.39
CA GLY A 84 -22.03 8.62 9.61
C GLY A 84 -21.32 8.03 8.37
N PRO A 85 -21.05 6.72 8.32
CA PRO A 85 -20.50 6.09 7.13
C PRO A 85 -21.57 5.91 6.03
N SER A 86 -21.15 5.90 4.77
CA SER A 86 -21.94 5.41 3.64
C SER A 86 -22.12 3.89 3.77
N GLU A 87 -23.23 3.38 3.23
CA GLU A 87 -23.52 1.93 3.23
C GLU A 87 -22.57 1.16 2.30
N GLU A 88 -22.14 1.79 1.20
CA GLU A 88 -21.27 1.14 0.22
C GLU A 88 -19.80 1.17 0.64
N VAL A 89 -19.13 0.02 0.46
CA VAL A 89 -17.68 -0.08 0.61
C VAL A 89 -17.01 0.83 -0.41
N PHE A 90 -16.24 1.79 0.08
CA PHE A 90 -15.46 2.67 -0.80
C PHE A 90 -14.14 2.00 -1.21
N ARG A 91 -13.38 1.49 -0.23
CA ARG A 91 -12.08 0.85 -0.47
C ARG A 91 -11.77 -0.23 0.55
N LEU A 92 -10.95 -1.17 0.13
CA LEU A 92 -10.27 -2.11 1.00
C LEU A 92 -8.82 -1.65 1.15
N SER A 93 -8.22 -1.92 2.30
CA SER A 93 -6.79 -1.74 2.46
C SER A 93 -6.15 -2.76 3.37
N THR A 94 -4.90 -3.08 3.09
CA THR A 94 -4.11 -4.02 3.87
C THR A 94 -2.77 -3.38 4.21
N HIS A 95 -2.46 -3.31 5.49
CA HIS A 95 -1.15 -2.91 5.99
C HIS A 95 -0.36 -4.16 6.34
N VAL A 96 0.88 -4.28 5.87
CA VAL A 96 1.83 -5.30 6.30
C VAL A 96 2.86 -4.58 7.14
N VAL A 97 2.72 -4.66 8.46
CA VAL A 97 3.46 -3.88 9.44
C VAL A 97 4.59 -4.73 10.01
N HIS A 98 5.83 -4.34 9.75
CA HIS A 98 6.97 -4.93 10.44
C HIS A 98 7.14 -4.22 11.78
N LYS A 99 7.41 -4.97 12.85
CA LYS A 99 7.57 -4.42 14.20
C LYS A 99 8.60 -3.29 14.31
N SER A 100 9.63 -3.31 13.47
CA SER A 100 10.71 -2.32 13.46
C SER A 100 11.49 -2.35 12.15
N LEU A 101 12.34 -1.35 11.91
CA LEU A 101 13.24 -1.31 10.76
C LEU A 101 14.20 -2.52 10.70
N PRO A 102 14.90 -2.93 11.78
CA PRO A 102 15.71 -4.15 11.76
C PRO A 102 14.94 -5.41 11.38
N GLU A 103 13.67 -5.52 11.82
CA GLU A 103 12.84 -6.68 11.49
C GLU A 103 12.49 -6.74 9.99
N GLN A 104 12.26 -5.57 9.39
CA GLN A 104 12.06 -5.47 7.96
C GLN A 104 13.34 -5.74 7.16
N GLU A 105 14.48 -5.25 7.62
CA GLU A 105 15.78 -5.54 7.00
C GLU A 105 16.07 -7.05 7.02
N ARG A 106 15.77 -7.71 8.14
CA ARG A 106 15.85 -9.17 8.26
C ARG A 106 14.93 -9.89 7.25
N TRP A 107 13.70 -9.41 7.09
CA TRP A 107 12.79 -9.91 6.06
C TRP A 107 13.35 -9.74 4.65
N TRP A 108 13.89 -8.56 4.32
CA TRP A 108 14.45 -8.28 3.00
C TRP A 108 15.65 -9.14 2.67
N ASP A 109 16.56 -9.35 3.63
CA ASP A 109 17.71 -10.22 3.49
C ASP A 109 17.26 -11.67 3.23
N TRP A 110 16.38 -12.21 4.08
CA TRP A 110 15.83 -13.55 3.90
C TRP A 110 15.12 -13.70 2.54
N ASN A 111 14.31 -12.72 2.14
CA ASN A 111 13.54 -12.77 0.90
C ASN A 111 14.42 -12.74 -0.36
N GLN A 112 15.63 -12.18 -0.27
CA GLN A 112 16.60 -12.14 -1.36
C GLN A 112 17.52 -13.36 -1.38
N ASN A 113 17.92 -13.85 -0.19
CA ASN A 113 19.05 -14.76 -0.07
C ASN A 113 18.66 -16.18 0.39
N THR A 114 17.50 -16.36 1.02
CA THR A 114 17.09 -17.63 1.65
C THR A 114 15.79 -18.19 1.12
N ARG A 115 14.91 -17.35 0.55
CA ARG A 115 13.59 -17.75 0.05
C ARG A 115 13.66 -18.92 -0.93
N THR A 116 12.85 -19.94 -0.68
CA THR A 116 12.76 -21.16 -1.46
C THR A 116 11.61 -21.10 -2.48
N GLU A 117 11.52 -22.12 -3.34
CA GLU A 117 10.40 -22.29 -4.27
C GLU A 117 9.07 -22.51 -3.54
N SER A 118 9.05 -23.31 -2.47
CA SER A 118 7.84 -23.50 -1.65
C SER A 118 7.37 -22.20 -1.00
N ASP A 119 8.28 -21.29 -0.68
CA ASP A 119 7.91 -19.95 -0.21
C ASP A 119 7.27 -19.10 -1.30
N VAL A 120 7.74 -19.23 -2.54
CA VAL A 120 7.13 -18.56 -3.69
C VAL A 120 5.72 -19.09 -3.92
N GLU A 121 5.51 -20.39 -3.86
CA GLU A 121 4.17 -21.01 -3.98
C GLU A 121 3.24 -20.58 -2.85
N ALA A 122 3.71 -20.57 -1.61
CA ALA A 122 2.92 -20.11 -0.46
C ALA A 122 2.52 -18.63 -0.60
N ARG A 123 3.42 -17.80 -1.13
CA ARG A 123 3.12 -16.40 -1.46
C ARG A 123 2.06 -16.32 -2.54
N ASP A 124 2.25 -17.03 -3.63
CA ASP A 124 1.36 -16.97 -4.78
C ASP A 124 -0.05 -17.48 -4.44
N ALA A 125 -0.17 -18.42 -3.49
CA ALA A 125 -1.45 -18.88 -2.99
C ALA A 125 -2.27 -17.76 -2.31
N PHE A 126 -1.68 -16.96 -1.42
CA PHE A 126 -2.42 -15.87 -0.79
C PHE A 126 -2.65 -14.71 -1.75
N VAL A 127 -1.74 -14.46 -2.70
CA VAL A 127 -1.91 -13.45 -3.75
C VAL A 127 -3.07 -13.83 -4.67
N ALA A 128 -3.15 -15.10 -5.08
CA ALA A 128 -4.28 -15.58 -5.88
C ALA A 128 -5.61 -15.44 -5.13
N GLU A 129 -5.62 -15.62 -3.81
CA GLU A 129 -6.83 -15.41 -3.00
C GLU A 129 -7.24 -13.93 -2.93
N TYR A 130 -6.27 -13.01 -2.86
CA TYR A 130 -6.54 -11.58 -3.04
C TYR A 130 -7.13 -11.30 -4.42
N ASP A 131 -6.50 -11.79 -5.49
CA ASP A 131 -6.88 -11.48 -6.87
C ASP A 131 -8.26 -12.03 -7.26
N LYS A 132 -8.75 -13.08 -6.58
CA LYS A 132 -10.13 -13.56 -6.71
C LYS A 132 -11.18 -12.59 -6.12
N ASN A 133 -10.78 -11.75 -5.17
CA ASN A 133 -11.73 -10.96 -4.37
C ASN A 133 -11.57 -9.45 -4.57
N ASN A 134 -10.39 -8.98 -4.93
CA ASN A 134 -10.09 -7.56 -5.04
C ASN A 134 -9.00 -7.27 -6.07
N GLU A 135 -8.95 -6.02 -6.51
CA GLU A 135 -7.90 -5.48 -7.38
C GLU A 135 -7.13 -4.40 -6.63
N VAL A 136 -5.80 -4.56 -6.51
CA VAL A 136 -4.94 -3.53 -5.90
C VAL A 136 -4.83 -2.33 -6.83
N THR A 137 -5.28 -1.17 -6.38
CA THR A 137 -5.29 0.09 -7.13
C THR A 137 -4.15 1.03 -6.76
N ALA A 138 -3.57 0.87 -5.58
CA ALA A 138 -2.39 1.61 -5.18
C ALA A 138 -1.52 0.83 -4.18
N ARG A 139 -0.22 1.13 -4.20
CA ARG A 139 0.77 0.63 -3.26
C ARG A 139 1.54 1.80 -2.68
N ARG A 140 1.76 1.80 -1.37
CA ARG A 140 2.56 2.81 -0.67
C ARG A 140 3.43 2.12 0.35
N TYR A 141 4.45 2.85 0.78
CA TYR A 141 5.29 2.48 1.89
C TYR A 141 5.10 3.51 3.00
N LEU A 142 4.88 3.04 4.21
CA LEU A 142 4.54 3.86 5.36
C LEU A 142 5.56 3.69 6.48
N CYS A 143 5.69 4.71 7.31
CA CYS A 143 6.28 4.62 8.63
C CYS A 143 5.16 4.90 9.64
N ILE A 144 4.73 3.86 10.36
CA ILE A 144 3.69 3.98 11.38
C ILE A 144 4.36 4.47 12.67
N LEU A 145 4.04 5.70 13.06
CA LEU A 145 4.57 6.33 14.26
C LEU A 145 3.66 6.00 15.44
N SER A 146 4.24 5.54 16.55
CA SER A 146 3.57 5.43 17.85
C SER A 146 3.98 6.59 18.74
N ASN A 147 3.01 7.19 19.45
CA ASN A 147 3.23 8.21 20.47
C ASN A 147 3.44 7.59 21.85
#